data_AF-A0A8S0VPS7-F1
#
_entry.id   AF-A0A8S0VPS7-F1
#
_cell.length_a   1.000
_cell.length_b   1.000
_cell.length_c   1.000
_cell.angle_alpha   90.00
_cell.angle_beta   90.00
_cell.angle_gamma   90.00
#
_symmetry.space_group_name_H-M   'P 1'
#
loop_
_entity.id
_entity.type
_entity.pdbx_description
1 polymer ?
#
loop_
_entity_poly.entity_id
_entity_poly.type
_entity_poly.pdbx_seq_one_letter_code
_entity_poly.pdbx_strand_id
1 'polypeptide(L)'
;MISIDMPAGPSEVLVIADKHANPVHIAADLLSQAEHGSDSQVVLVIAGDGVDLTVVLDELNKQCKSLPRGEFALKALSHSFAVFARDMVEVRALVCDFHNRLLLHIKFPT
;
A
#
# COMPACT_ATOMS: atom_id res chain seq x y z
N MET A 1 -6.40 -33.16 11.30
CA MET A 1 -5.55 -31.97 11.19
C MET A 1 -6.50 -30.81 10.90
N ILE A 2 -7.00 -30.16 11.95
CA ILE A 2 -7.89 -29.00 11.82
C ILE A 2 -6.96 -27.81 11.76
N SER A 3 -6.75 -27.28 10.55
CA SER A 3 -6.15 -25.97 10.37
C SER A 3 -7.19 -24.97 10.88
N ILE A 4 -6.90 -24.37 12.03
CA ILE A 4 -7.64 -23.21 12.49
C ILE A 4 -7.25 -22.10 11.54
N ASP A 5 -8.13 -21.83 10.58
CA ASP A 5 -8.02 -20.66 9.71
C ASP A 5 -8.05 -19.46 10.66
N MET A 6 -6.92 -18.77 10.73
CA MET A 6 -6.83 -17.44 11.30
C MET A 6 -7.98 -16.62 10.70
N PRO A 7 -8.72 -15.79 11.46
CA PRO A 7 -9.76 -14.98 10.85
C PRO A 7 -9.06 -14.09 9.81
N ALA A 8 -9.20 -14.45 8.54
CA ALA A 8 -8.61 -13.75 7.42
C ALA A 8 -9.36 -12.43 7.32
N GLY A 9 -8.87 -11.44 8.07
CA GLY A 9 -9.24 -10.05 7.87
C GLY A 9 -8.95 -9.65 6.43
N PRO A 10 -9.55 -8.54 5.96
CA PRO A 10 -9.25 -8.00 4.65
C PRO A 10 -7.73 -7.95 4.44
N SER A 11 -7.27 -8.33 3.25
CA SER A 11 -5.84 -8.34 2.97
C SER A 11 -5.34 -6.91 2.88
N GLU A 12 -4.38 -6.56 3.74
CA GLU A 12 -3.80 -5.23 3.79
C GLU A 12 -2.34 -5.25 3.34
N VAL A 13 -1.95 -4.22 2.59
CA VAL A 13 -0.56 -4.04 2.15
C VAL A 13 -0.03 -2.71 2.62
N LEU A 14 1.21 -2.70 3.08
CA LEU A 14 1.94 -1.50 3.40
C LEU A 14 3.18 -1.43 2.51
N VAL A 15 3.25 -0.39 1.68
CA VAL A 15 4.38 -0.13 0.79
C VAL A 15 5.20 1.01 1.40
N ILE A 16 6.51 0.78 1.59
CA ILE A 16 7.42 1.80 2.10
C ILE A 16 8.19 2.38 0.94
N ALA A 17 7.99 3.65 0.61
CA ALA A 17 8.68 4.34 -0.48
C ALA A 17 9.71 5.34 0.07
N ASP A 18 10.96 5.21 -0.36
CA ASP A 18 12.01 6.22 -0.14
C ASP A 18 12.21 7.05 -1.43
N LYS A 19 12.99 8.13 -1.38
CA LYS A 19 13.32 9.00 -2.52
C LYS A 19 13.92 8.30 -3.75
N HIS A 20 14.42 7.08 -3.58
CA HIS A 20 14.98 6.26 -4.65
C HIS A 20 13.92 5.37 -5.33
N ALA A 21 12.74 5.25 -4.74
CA ALA A 21 11.68 4.39 -5.22
C ALA A 21 11.01 4.98 -6.45
N ASN A 22 10.78 4.16 -7.46
CA ASN A 22 10.11 4.58 -8.68
C ASN A 22 8.59 4.71 -8.44
N PRO A 23 7.98 5.89 -8.68
CA PRO A 23 6.53 6.10 -8.55
C PRO A 23 5.67 5.10 -9.32
N VAL A 24 6.14 4.65 -10.48
CA VAL A 24 5.45 3.67 -11.33
C VAL A 24 5.35 2.32 -10.62
N HIS A 25 6.43 1.88 -9.97
CA HIS A 25 6.47 0.61 -9.24
C HIS A 25 5.64 0.68 -7.96
N ILE A 26 5.70 1.81 -7.25
CA ILE A 26 4.87 2.05 -6.06
C ILE A 26 3.38 1.95 -6.42
N ALA A 27 2.96 2.63 -7.49
CA ALA A 27 1.58 2.59 -7.96
C ALA A 27 1.16 1.17 -8.36
N ALA A 28 2.01 0.45 -9.09
CA ALA A 28 1.74 -0.92 -9.52
C ALA A 28 1.58 -1.87 -8.32
N ASP A 29 2.43 -1.73 -7.29
CA ASP A 29 2.37 -2.55 -6.09
C ASP A 29 1.11 -2.31 -5.28
N LEU A 30 0.72 -1.03 -5.09
CA LEU A 30 -0.54 -0.68 -4.43
C LEU A 30 -1.73 -1.22 -5.20
N LEU A 31 -1.77 -1.04 -6.52
CA LEU A 31 -2.88 -1.51 -7.36
C LEU A 31 -2.96 -3.03 -7.43
N SER A 32 -1.83 -3.74 -7.42
CA SER A 32 -1.79 -5.20 -7.44
C SER A 32 -2.56 -5.83 -6.28
N GLN A 33 -2.59 -5.17 -5.11
CA GLN A 33 -3.37 -5.62 -3.96
C GLN A 33 -4.77 -5.02 -3.93
N ALA A 34 -4.92 -3.76 -4.36
CA ALA A 34 -6.22 -3.11 -4.47
C ALA A 34 -7.17 -3.83 -5.45
N GLU A 35 -6.65 -4.51 -6.49
CA GLU A 35 -7.47 -5.29 -7.42
C GLU A 35 -7.90 -6.67 -6.91
N HIS A 36 -7.26 -7.18 -5.86
CA HIS A 36 -7.56 -8.50 -5.29
C HIS A 36 -8.90 -8.51 -4.54
N GLY A 37 -9.30 -7.39 -3.93
CA GLY A 37 -10.59 -7.27 -3.25
C GLY A 37 -10.98 -5.81 -3.02
N SER A 38 -12.28 -5.51 -3.12
CA SER A 38 -12.80 -4.16 -2.76
C SER A 38 -12.61 -3.82 -1.28
N ASP A 39 -12.46 -4.85 -0.45
CA ASP A 39 -12.29 -4.72 0.98
C ASP A 39 -10.81 -4.63 1.37
N SER A 40 -9.90 -4.73 0.39
CA SER A 40 -8.46 -4.56 0.61
C SER A 40 -8.13 -3.12 0.98
N GLN A 41 -7.22 -2.97 1.93
CA GLN A 41 -6.70 -1.67 2.34
C GLN A 41 -5.24 -1.57 1.94
N VAL A 42 -4.87 -0.48 1.26
CA VAL A 42 -3.48 -0.23 0.88
C VAL A 42 -2.95 0.99 1.63
N VAL A 43 -1.75 0.89 2.17
CA VAL A 43 -1.11 1.97 2.93
C VAL A 43 0.22 2.29 2.29
N LEU A 44 0.43 3.56 1.94
CA LEU A 44 1.70 4.04 1.43
C LEU A 44 2.43 4.79 2.54
N VAL A 45 3.63 4.34 2.91
CA VAL A 45 4.50 5.06 3.84
C VAL A 45 5.64 5.68 3.07
N ILE A 46 5.70 7.00 3.03
CA ILE A 46 6.81 7.74 2.42
C ILE A 46 7.86 8.01 3.49
N ALA A 47 9.07 7.53 3.26
CA ALA A 47 10.22 7.74 4.10
C ALA A 47 11.04 8.94 3.56
N GLY A 48 11.08 10.03 4.33
CA GLY A 48 11.85 11.23 4.03
C GLY A 48 11.28 12.09 2.90
N ASP A 49 12.04 13.11 2.52
CA ASP A 49 11.51 14.29 1.82
C ASP A 49 11.61 14.23 0.28
N GLY A 50 11.76 13.04 -0.30
CA GLY A 50 12.13 12.91 -1.72
C GLY A 50 11.14 12.16 -2.62
N VAL A 51 9.99 11.74 -2.11
CA VAL A 51 8.96 11.07 -2.93
C VAL A 51 7.90 12.08 -3.36
N ASP A 52 7.80 12.31 -4.66
CA ASP A 52 6.75 13.14 -5.24
C ASP A 52 5.40 12.41 -5.22
N LEU A 53 4.60 12.66 -4.19
CA LEU A 53 3.26 12.07 -4.05
C LEU A 53 2.37 12.38 -5.26
N THR A 54 2.52 13.55 -5.88
CA THR A 54 1.77 13.92 -7.08
C THR A 54 2.05 12.97 -8.25
N VAL A 55 3.29 12.54 -8.42
CA VAL A 55 3.67 11.60 -9.49
C VAL A 55 3.13 10.21 -9.18
N VAL A 56 3.18 9.77 -7.91
CA VAL A 56 2.60 8.50 -7.47
C VAL A 56 1.09 8.48 -7.71
N LEU A 57 0.39 9.56 -7.38
CA LEU A 57 -1.07 9.68 -7.59
C LEU A 57 -1.45 9.71 -9.07
N ASP A 58 -0.63 10.34 -9.92
CA ASP A 58 -0.85 10.35 -11.37
C ASP A 58 -0.67 8.94 -11.96
N GLU A 59 0.38 8.23 -11.56
CA GLU A 59 0.60 6.84 -11.96
C GLU A 59 -0.49 5.90 -11.44
N LEU A 60 -0.93 6.06 -10.18
CA LEU A 60 -2.08 5.32 -9.65
C LEU A 60 -3.32 5.53 -10.51
N ASN A 61 -3.65 6.77 -10.88
CA ASN A 61 -4.81 7.06 -11.73
C ASN A 61 -4.66 6.48 -13.14
N LYS A 62 -3.48 6.61 -13.76
CA LYS A 62 -3.21 6.06 -15.09
C LYS A 62 -3.34 4.54 -15.10
N GLN A 63 -2.68 3.86 -14.18
CA GLN A 63 -2.67 2.41 -14.12
C GLN A 63 -4.05 1.87 -13.72
N CYS A 64 -4.74 2.51 -12.78
CA CYS A 64 -6.10 2.15 -12.36
C CYS A 64 -7.10 2.22 -13.54
N LYS A 65 -6.98 3.23 -14.41
CA LYS A 65 -7.80 3.32 -15.64
C LYS A 65 -7.49 2.23 -16.67
N SER A 66 -6.27 1.70 -16.68
CA SER A 66 -5.89 0.61 -17.59
C SER A 66 -6.34 -0.76 -17.10
N LEU A 67 -6.64 -0.89 -15.80
CA LEU A 67 -7.02 -2.16 -15.19
C LEU A 67 -8.48 -2.51 -15.51
N PRO A 68 -8.76 -3.75 -15.95
CA PRO A 68 -10.13 -4.22 -16.18
C PRO A 68 -10.97 -4.27 -14.90
N ARG A 69 -10.31 -4.30 -13.72
CA ARG A 69 -10.92 -4.25 -12.39
C ARG A 69 -10.68 -2.91 -11.66
N GLY A 70 -10.47 -1.83 -12.40
CA GLY A 70 -10.20 -0.50 -11.83
C GLY A 70 -11.24 -0.03 -10.80
N GLU A 71 -12.52 -0.40 -10.94
CA GLU A 71 -13.56 -0.06 -9.95
C GLU A 71 -13.33 -0.70 -8.56
N PHE A 72 -12.79 -1.93 -8.50
CA PHE A 72 -12.44 -2.57 -7.24
C PHE A 72 -11.25 -1.87 -6.61
N ALA A 73 -10.22 -1.59 -7.42
CA ALA A 73 -9.05 -0.86 -6.98
C ALA A 73 -9.39 0.55 -6.48
N LEU A 74 -10.32 1.26 -7.14
CA LEU A 74 -10.82 2.57 -6.70
C LEU A 74 -11.52 2.51 -5.34
N LYS A 75 -12.34 1.47 -5.10
CA LYS A 75 -12.98 1.26 -3.79
C LYS A 75 -11.95 0.96 -2.72
N ALA A 76 -11.01 0.06 -2.97
CA ALA A 76 -9.91 -0.21 -2.04
C ALA A 76 -9.08 1.06 -1.75
N LEU A 77 -8.75 1.84 -2.79
CA LEU A 77 -8.05 3.12 -2.67
C LEU A 77 -8.84 4.17 -1.86
N SER A 78 -10.16 4.12 -1.86
CA SER A 78 -10.99 5.05 -1.07
C SER A 78 -10.89 4.83 0.44
N HIS A 79 -10.53 3.61 0.86
CA HIS A 79 -10.25 3.26 2.26
C HIS A 79 -8.76 3.32 2.60
N SER A 80 -7.93 3.67 1.62
CA SER A 80 -6.48 3.69 1.70
C SER A 80 -5.95 5.08 2.04
N PHE A 81 -4.74 5.14 2.59
CA PHE A 81 -4.13 6.41 2.95
C PHE A 81 -2.61 6.37 2.80
N ALA A 82 -2.02 7.55 2.65
CA ALA A 82 -0.58 7.74 2.62
C ALA A 82 -0.12 8.42 3.92
N VAL A 83 0.97 7.93 4.50
CA VAL A 83 1.60 8.48 5.70
C VAL A 83 2.99 8.95 5.33
N PHE A 84 3.35 10.13 5.81
CA PHE A 84 4.69 10.66 5.69
C PHE A 84 5.46 10.41 6.99
N ALA A 85 6.62 9.80 6.87
CA ALA A 85 7.54 9.54 7.97
C ALA A 85 8.86 10.25 7.68
N ARG A 86 9.40 10.97 8.66
CA ARG A 86 10.63 11.76 8.52
C ARG A 86 11.87 10.89 8.40
N ASP A 87 11.85 9.72 9.02
CA ASP A 87 13.00 8.83 9.10
C ASP A 87 12.58 7.35 9.22
N MET A 88 13.55 6.46 8.98
CA MET A 88 13.32 5.02 9.02
C MET A 88 12.92 4.49 10.41
N VAL A 89 13.19 5.24 11.49
CA VAL A 89 12.76 4.87 12.84
C VAL A 89 11.26 5.13 12.99
N GLU A 90 10.77 6.29 12.52
CA GLU A 90 9.34 6.60 12.44
C GLU A 90 8.59 5.60 11.55
N VAL A 91 9.16 5.24 10.38
CA VAL A 91 8.60 4.18 9.52
C VAL A 91 8.48 2.85 10.29
N ARG A 92 9.52 2.45 11.00
CA ARG A 92 9.52 1.19 11.76
C ARG A 92 8.50 1.20 12.88
N ALA A 93 8.34 2.33 13.56
CA ALA A 93 7.33 2.51 14.61
C ALA A 93 5.91 2.39 14.04
N LEU A 94 5.63 3.04 12.91
CA LEU A 94 4.36 2.93 12.19
C LEU A 94 4.06 1.49 11.80
N VAL A 95 5.04 0.82 11.16
CA VAL A 95 4.90 -0.58 10.75
C VAL A 95 4.61 -1.49 11.94
N CYS A 96 5.27 -1.29 13.08
CA CYS A 96 5.00 -2.05 14.31
C CYS A 96 3.60 -1.80 14.87
N ASP A 97 3.09 -0.57 14.83
CA ASP A 97 1.72 -0.26 15.29
C ASP A 97 0.67 -0.94 14.41
N PHE A 98 0.88 -0.91 13.08
CA PHE A 98 0.02 -1.60 12.12
C PHE A 98 0.07 -3.13 12.29
N HIS A 99 1.25 -3.72 12.45
CA HIS A 99 1.41 -5.18 12.61
C HIS A 99 0.68 -5.74 13.83
N ASN A 100 0.56 -4.94 14.89
CA ASN A 100 -0.11 -5.38 16.10
C ASN A 100 -1.64 -5.40 15.96
N ARG A 101 -2.17 -4.84 14.86
CA ARG A 101 -3.61 -4.79 14.56
C ARG A 101 -4.01 -5.70 13.40
N LEU A 102 -3.13 -5.92 12.42
CA LEU A 102 -3.50 -6.43 11.09
C LEU A 102 -2.43 -7.35 10.48
N LEU A 103 -2.82 -8.24 9.56
CA LEU A 103 -1.90 -9.06 8.76
C LEU A 103 -1.33 -8.21 7.63
N LEU A 104 -0.13 -7.64 7.81
CA LEU A 104 0.49 -6.75 6.81
C LEU A 104 1.52 -7.47 5.96
N HIS A 105 1.37 -7.32 4.64
CA HIS A 105 2.45 -7.52 3.70
C HIS A 105 3.25 -6.23 3.52
N ILE A 106 4.53 -6.25 3.92
CA ILE A 106 5.46 -5.14 3.73
C ILE A 106 6.24 -5.38 2.44
N LYS A 107 6.15 -4.44 1.49
CA LYS A 107 6.94 -4.49 0.26
C LYS A 107 7.89 -3.30 0.19
N PHE A 108 9.17 -3.60 -0.01
CA PHE A 108 10.20 -2.60 -0.27
C PHE A 108 10.38 -2.46 -1.78
N PRO A 109 10.27 -1.25 -2.34
CA PRO A 109 10.58 -0.99 -3.73
C PRO A 109 12.09 -1.21 -3.95
N THR A 110 12.41 -2.16 -4.83
CA THR A 110 13.78 -2.43 -5.33
C THR A 110 14.17 -1.49 -6.44
#